data_AF-A0A918MRX5-F1
#
_entry.id   AF-A0A918MRX5-F1
#
_cell.length_a   1.000
_cell.length_b   1.000
_cell.length_c   1.000
_cell.angle_alpha   90.00
_cell.angle_beta   90.00
_cell.angle_gamma   90.00
#
_symmetry.space_group_name_H-M   'P 1'
#
loop_
_entity.id
_entity.type
_entity.pdbx_description
1 polymer ?
#
loop_
_entity_poly.entity_id
_entity_poly.type
_entity_poly.pdbx_seq_one_letter_code
_entity_poly.pdbx_strand_id
1 'polypeptide(L)'
;MNLLEMKLLFKILLFFSYVSCNAQLLAEKAIPLNRDASLDELILAAANKELVLLGEASHGTHEYYLWRDKISRRLIAEQGFSFIAVEGDFASLYHLNRYVKNLDGAASSAKEVLLLLNRWPTWMWANEEVVNLAEWLRKYNDQLPQDKKVGFYGMDVYDEWNSKKVVLELLKETNKIAYKYVKEQYNCFAPHKGDSWTYARAVQTGKNACATATKNVVEYIRNHPENF
;
A
#
# COMPACT_ATOMS: atom_id res chain seq x y z
N MET A 1 -38.72 -40.33 20.80
CA MET A 1 -37.83 -39.16 20.89
C MET A 1 -37.81 -38.68 22.33
N ASN A 2 -36.66 -38.65 22.98
CA ASN A 2 -36.57 -38.22 24.39
C ASN A 2 -36.54 -36.68 24.51
N LEU A 3 -36.73 -36.15 25.73
CA LEU A 3 -36.80 -34.69 25.97
C LEU A 3 -35.51 -33.95 25.54
N LEU A 4 -34.36 -34.63 25.57
CA LEU A 4 -33.08 -34.07 25.16
C LEU A 4 -32.99 -33.94 23.63
N GLU A 5 -33.42 -34.97 22.90
CA GLU A 5 -33.51 -34.96 21.43
C GLU A 5 -34.48 -33.89 20.94
N MET A 6 -35.63 -33.72 21.60
CA MET A 6 -36.61 -32.70 21.24
C MET A 6 -36.09 -31.27 21.46
N LYS A 7 -35.37 -31.02 22.56
CA LYS A 7 -34.70 -29.73 22.82
C LYS A 7 -33.57 -29.47 21.81
N LEU A 8 -32.84 -30.51 21.41
CA LEU A 8 -31.78 -30.39 20.41
C LEU A 8 -32.40 -30.07 19.04
N LEU A 9 -33.46 -30.77 18.62
CA LEU A 9 -34.17 -30.51 17.36
C LEU A 9 -34.75 -29.09 17.32
N PHE A 10 -35.33 -28.62 18.43
CA PHE A 10 -35.87 -27.26 18.53
C PHE A 10 -34.77 -26.19 18.46
N LYS A 11 -33.62 -26.41 19.11
CA LYS A 11 -32.45 -25.52 18.98
C LYS A 11 -31.90 -25.49 17.56
N ILE A 12 -31.86 -26.64 16.89
CA ILE A 12 -31.44 -26.76 15.48
C ILE A 12 -32.41 -25.99 14.58
N LEU A 13 -33.73 -26.18 14.75
CA LEU A 13 -34.76 -25.47 13.99
C LEU A 13 -34.72 -23.95 14.19
N LEU A 14 -34.54 -23.49 15.44
CA LEU A 14 -34.38 -22.07 15.74
C LEU A 14 -33.09 -21.49 15.15
N PHE A 15 -31.99 -22.24 15.19
CA PHE A 15 -30.73 -21.82 14.56
C PHE A 15 -30.89 -21.71 13.04
N PHE A 16 -31.51 -22.70 12.39
CA PHE A 16 -31.77 -22.66 10.96
C PHE A 16 -32.74 -21.53 10.56
N SER A 17 -33.81 -21.28 11.32
CA SER A 17 -34.74 -20.18 11.03
C SER A 17 -34.09 -18.80 11.23
N TYR A 18 -33.19 -18.68 12.22
CA TYR A 18 -32.44 -17.45 12.46
C TYR A 18 -31.39 -17.21 11.37
N VAL A 19 -30.66 -18.24 10.95
CA VAL A 19 -29.67 -18.16 9.86
C VAL A 19 -30.35 -17.84 8.53
N SER A 20 -31.48 -18.48 8.21
CA SER A 20 -32.21 -18.21 6.96
C SER A 20 -32.81 -16.81 6.92
N CYS A 21 -33.32 -16.32 8.06
CA CYS A 21 -33.81 -14.94 8.19
C CYS A 21 -32.69 -13.91 7.97
N ASN A 22 -31.50 -14.14 8.54
CA ASN A 22 -30.36 -13.23 8.35
C ASN A 22 -29.81 -13.27 6.92
N ALA A 23 -29.70 -14.45 6.30
CA ALA A 23 -29.26 -14.57 4.91
C ALA A 23 -30.22 -13.86 3.94
N GLN A 24 -31.52 -13.97 4.19
CA GLN A 24 -32.54 -13.30 3.39
C GLN A 24 -32.50 -11.77 3.59
N LEU A 25 -32.33 -11.30 4.82
CA LEU A 25 -32.16 -9.87 5.11
C LEU A 25 -30.91 -9.29 4.44
N LEU A 26 -29.80 -10.04 4.43
CA LEU A 26 -28.59 -9.63 3.72
C LEU A 26 -28.82 -9.59 2.22
N ALA A 27 -29.48 -10.60 1.64
CA ALA A 27 -29.77 -10.62 0.21
C ALA A 27 -30.68 -9.46 -0.23
N GLU A 28 -31.67 -9.09 0.59
CA GLU A 28 -32.56 -7.95 0.33
C GLU A 28 -31.84 -6.59 0.38
N LYS A 29 -30.78 -6.48 1.19
CA LYS A 29 -29.99 -5.24 1.35
C LYS A 29 -28.71 -5.21 0.53
N ALA A 30 -28.26 -6.35 0.00
CA ALA A 30 -27.04 -6.45 -0.76
C ALA A 30 -27.23 -5.85 -2.16
N ILE A 31 -26.20 -5.18 -2.63
CA ILE A 31 -26.14 -4.65 -3.99
C ILE A 31 -25.28 -5.63 -4.81
N PRO A 32 -25.85 -6.33 -5.81
CA PRO A 32 -25.07 -7.22 -6.65
C PRO A 32 -24.05 -6.44 -7.50
N LEU A 33 -22.77 -6.80 -7.37
CA LEU A 33 -21.67 -6.21 -8.14
C LEU A 33 -21.50 -6.88 -9.51
N ASN A 34 -22.48 -6.69 -10.40
CA ASN A 34 -22.50 -7.33 -11.73
C ASN A 34 -22.27 -6.35 -12.91
N ARG A 35 -22.27 -5.05 -12.65
CA ARG A 35 -22.05 -3.97 -13.63
C ARG A 35 -21.28 -2.83 -12.96
N ASP A 36 -20.66 -1.96 -13.74
CA ASP A 36 -19.87 -0.85 -13.18
C ASP A 36 -20.74 0.14 -12.38
N ALA A 37 -22.00 0.35 -12.78
CA ALA A 37 -22.98 1.16 -12.05
C ALA A 37 -23.33 0.58 -10.66
N SER A 38 -23.07 -0.72 -10.41
CA SER A 38 -23.27 -1.29 -9.08
C SER A 38 -22.32 -0.71 -8.02
N LEU A 39 -21.25 -0.01 -8.43
CA LEU A 39 -20.36 0.71 -7.52
C LEU A 39 -20.85 2.13 -7.20
N ASP A 40 -21.89 2.65 -7.85
CA ASP A 40 -22.32 4.05 -7.71
C ASP A 40 -22.61 4.42 -6.25
N GLU A 41 -23.37 3.58 -5.54
CA GLU A 41 -23.68 3.81 -4.13
C GLU A 41 -22.43 3.80 -3.25
N LEU A 42 -21.45 2.94 -3.56
CA LEU A 42 -20.17 2.88 -2.84
C LEU A 42 -19.33 4.14 -3.09
N ILE A 43 -19.23 4.58 -4.35
CA ILE A 43 -18.46 5.78 -4.72
C ILE A 43 -19.10 7.04 -4.12
N LEU A 44 -20.43 7.13 -4.14
CA LEU A 44 -21.16 8.23 -3.50
C LEU A 44 -20.99 8.22 -1.97
N ALA A 45 -20.98 7.05 -1.34
CA ALA A 45 -20.72 6.94 0.10
C ALA A 45 -19.29 7.36 0.48
N ALA A 46 -18.33 7.12 -0.43
CA ALA A 46 -16.94 7.56 -0.31
C ALA A 46 -16.71 9.03 -0.70
N ALA A 47 -17.70 9.70 -1.30
CA ALA A 47 -17.60 11.10 -1.68
C ALA A 47 -17.37 11.99 -0.46
N ASN A 48 -16.59 13.07 -0.65
CA ASN A 48 -16.21 14.03 0.39
C ASN A 48 -15.43 13.41 1.58
N LYS A 49 -14.93 12.18 1.46
CA LYS A 49 -13.99 11.60 2.44
C LYS A 49 -12.57 11.94 2.05
N GLU A 50 -11.75 12.28 3.03
CA GLU A 50 -10.31 12.53 2.81
C GLU A 50 -9.53 11.23 2.61
N LEU A 51 -9.99 10.15 3.24
CA LEU A 51 -9.33 8.85 3.24
C LEU A 51 -10.37 7.73 3.10
N VAL A 52 -10.10 6.80 2.18
CA VAL A 52 -10.89 5.59 1.96
C VAL A 52 -9.94 4.40 2.04
N LEU A 53 -10.28 3.42 2.89
CA LEU A 53 -9.46 2.23 3.10
C LEU A 53 -10.10 1.04 2.39
N LEU A 54 -9.39 0.47 1.43
CA LEU A 54 -9.86 -0.69 0.66
C LEU A 54 -9.14 -1.96 1.13
N GLY A 55 -9.80 -2.71 2.01
CA GLY A 55 -9.27 -3.98 2.51
C GLY A 55 -9.44 -5.13 1.51
N GLU A 56 -8.73 -6.23 1.77
CA GLU A 56 -8.90 -7.51 1.09
C GLU A 56 -8.92 -8.64 2.12
N ALA A 57 -9.58 -9.76 1.80
CA ALA A 57 -9.65 -10.89 2.72
C ALA A 57 -8.40 -11.81 2.63
N SER A 58 -7.67 -11.75 1.51
CA SER A 58 -6.44 -12.49 1.28
C SER A 58 -5.61 -11.82 0.20
N HIS A 59 -4.28 -11.87 0.32
CA HIS A 59 -3.42 -11.43 -0.79
C HIS A 59 -3.38 -12.47 -1.91
N GLY A 60 -3.14 -12.00 -3.13
CA GLY A 60 -2.96 -12.86 -4.31
C GLY A 60 -4.27 -13.34 -4.96
N THR A 61 -5.43 -12.88 -4.47
CA THR A 61 -6.73 -13.18 -5.08
C THR A 61 -7.04 -12.17 -6.19
N HIS A 62 -7.09 -12.66 -7.43
CA HIS A 62 -7.35 -11.87 -8.65
C HIS A 62 -8.52 -10.87 -8.47
N GLU A 63 -9.65 -11.35 -7.97
CA GLU A 63 -10.88 -10.57 -7.85
C GLU A 63 -10.73 -9.39 -6.89
N TYR A 64 -9.93 -9.51 -5.83
CA TYR A 64 -9.69 -8.40 -4.90
C TYR A 64 -8.84 -7.30 -5.52
N TYR A 65 -7.85 -7.64 -6.35
CA TYR A 65 -7.12 -6.61 -7.11
C TYR A 65 -8.01 -5.95 -8.15
N LEU A 66 -8.81 -6.74 -8.88
CA LEU A 66 -9.72 -6.23 -9.91
C LEU A 66 -10.74 -5.23 -9.32
N TRP A 67 -11.35 -5.55 -8.17
CA TRP A 67 -12.31 -4.64 -7.54
C TRP A 67 -11.65 -3.41 -6.95
N ARG A 68 -10.49 -3.55 -6.30
CA ARG A 68 -9.73 -2.39 -5.80
C ARG A 68 -9.27 -1.48 -6.93
N ASP A 69 -8.86 -2.03 -8.07
CA ASP A 69 -8.55 -1.27 -9.29
C ASP A 69 -9.78 -0.47 -9.75
N LYS A 70 -10.92 -1.14 -10.01
CA LYS A 70 -12.15 -0.47 -10.44
C LYS A 70 -12.59 0.65 -9.50
N ILE A 71 -12.61 0.38 -8.19
CA ILE A 71 -12.98 1.36 -7.17
C ILE A 71 -12.00 2.54 -7.17
N SER A 72 -10.69 2.27 -7.20
CA SER A 72 -9.65 3.31 -7.19
C SER A 72 -9.76 4.22 -8.39
N ARG A 73 -9.96 3.68 -9.61
CA ARG A 73 -10.14 4.48 -10.83
C ARG A 73 -11.31 5.45 -10.71
N ARG A 74 -12.44 4.98 -10.19
CA ARG A 74 -13.63 5.81 -10.00
C ARG A 74 -13.45 6.85 -8.91
N LEU A 75 -12.86 6.50 -7.77
CA LEU A 75 -12.54 7.47 -6.71
C LEU A 75 -11.60 8.57 -7.23
N ILE A 76 -10.60 8.22 -8.04
CA ILE A 76 -9.69 9.18 -8.66
C ILE A 76 -10.41 10.07 -9.67
N ALA A 77 -11.11 9.47 -10.64
CA ALA A 77 -11.69 10.19 -11.78
C ALA A 77 -12.95 10.98 -11.42
N GLU A 78 -13.76 10.49 -10.49
CA GLU A 78 -15.07 11.07 -10.14
C GLU A 78 -15.02 11.88 -8.84
N GLN A 79 -14.19 11.49 -7.88
CA GLN A 79 -14.16 12.09 -6.54
C GLN A 79 -12.85 12.85 -6.23
N GLY A 80 -11.89 12.88 -7.17
CA GLY A 80 -10.69 13.70 -7.06
C GLY A 80 -9.64 13.19 -6.06
N PHE A 81 -9.65 11.90 -5.71
CA PHE A 81 -8.59 11.31 -4.88
C PHE A 81 -7.23 11.43 -5.59
N SER A 82 -6.21 11.86 -4.84
CA SER A 82 -4.92 12.32 -5.40
C SER A 82 -3.77 11.34 -5.21
N PHE A 83 -3.98 10.20 -4.53
CA PHE A 83 -3.01 9.13 -4.49
C PHE A 83 -3.63 7.80 -4.06
N ILE A 84 -2.92 6.72 -4.37
CA ILE A 84 -3.12 5.38 -3.81
C ILE A 84 -1.93 5.07 -2.92
N ALA A 85 -2.18 4.61 -1.70
CA ALA A 85 -1.17 4.07 -0.81
C ALA A 85 -1.46 2.59 -0.55
N VAL A 86 -0.47 1.72 -0.71
CA VAL A 86 -0.62 0.27 -0.57
C VAL A 86 0.28 -0.29 0.53
N GLU A 87 -0.07 -1.47 1.05
CA GLU A 87 0.74 -2.27 1.97
C GLU A 87 1.97 -2.85 1.24
N GLY A 88 2.93 -1.96 1.00
CA GLY A 88 4.17 -2.27 0.32
C GLY A 88 5.20 -1.18 0.60
N ASP A 89 6.45 -1.45 0.27
CA ASP A 89 7.55 -0.60 0.71
C ASP A 89 7.64 0.70 -0.06
N PHE A 90 7.80 1.81 0.67
CA PHE A 90 7.85 3.14 0.06
C PHE A 90 8.97 3.27 -0.98
N ALA A 91 10.22 2.94 -0.63
CA ALA A 91 11.38 3.13 -1.52
C ALA A 91 11.24 2.32 -2.81
N SER A 92 10.76 1.08 -2.70
CA SER A 92 10.57 0.18 -3.83
C SER A 92 9.41 0.65 -4.74
N LEU A 93 8.25 0.99 -4.17
CA LEU A 93 7.08 1.44 -4.95
C LEU A 93 7.20 2.89 -5.44
N TYR A 94 8.15 3.68 -4.92
CA TYR A 94 8.41 5.01 -5.44
C TYR A 94 8.90 4.98 -6.90
N HIS A 95 9.54 3.90 -7.35
CA HIS A 95 9.83 3.70 -8.77
C HIS A 95 8.55 3.61 -9.62
N LEU A 96 7.50 2.98 -9.09
CA LEU A 96 6.20 2.94 -9.75
C LEU A 96 5.54 4.32 -9.71
N ASN A 97 5.68 5.08 -8.62
CA ASN A 97 5.26 6.48 -8.57
C ASN A 97 5.91 7.33 -9.67
N ARG A 98 7.23 7.19 -9.85
CA ARG A 98 7.99 7.89 -10.90
C ARG A 98 7.46 7.52 -12.29
N TYR A 99 7.18 6.23 -12.50
CA TYR A 99 6.53 5.75 -13.71
C TYR A 99 5.15 6.37 -13.89
N VAL A 100 4.20 6.23 -12.96
CA VAL A 100 2.82 6.74 -13.16
C VAL A 100 2.75 8.26 -13.29
N LYS A 101 3.71 9.00 -12.74
CA LYS A 101 3.79 10.46 -12.86
C LYS A 101 4.59 10.95 -14.07
N ASN A 102 5.19 10.07 -14.86
CA ASN A 102 6.05 10.44 -15.99
C ASN A 102 7.19 11.36 -15.58
N LEU A 103 7.93 10.97 -14.54
CA LEU A 103 9.11 11.72 -14.09
C LEU A 103 10.32 11.35 -14.95
N ASP A 104 11.27 12.29 -15.07
CA ASP A 104 12.51 12.06 -15.81
C ASP A 104 13.25 10.83 -15.28
N GLY A 105 13.68 9.96 -16.19
CA GLY A 105 14.31 8.69 -15.84
C GLY A 105 13.36 7.63 -15.28
N ALA A 106 12.05 7.75 -15.53
CA ALA A 106 11.10 6.67 -15.32
C ALA A 106 11.35 5.50 -16.30
N ALA A 107 10.97 4.30 -15.88
CA ALA A 107 11.00 3.10 -16.71
C ALA A 107 10.04 3.19 -17.91
N SER A 108 10.16 2.26 -18.85
CA SER A 108 9.37 2.24 -20.08
C SER A 108 7.94 1.71 -19.90
N SER A 109 7.70 0.87 -18.89
CA SER A 109 6.40 0.27 -18.58
C SER A 109 6.24 0.01 -17.08
N ALA A 110 4.99 -0.13 -16.62
CA ALA A 110 4.72 -0.53 -15.24
C ALA A 110 5.28 -1.93 -14.94
N LYS A 111 5.19 -2.85 -15.92
CA LYS A 111 5.69 -4.23 -15.79
C LYS A 111 7.18 -4.29 -15.51
N GLU A 112 7.98 -3.48 -16.22
CA GLU A 112 9.42 -3.38 -16.00
C GLU A 112 9.73 -2.98 -14.55
N VAL A 113 9.04 -1.98 -14.01
CA VAL A 113 9.22 -1.53 -12.63
C VAL A 113 8.85 -2.64 -11.64
N LEU A 114 7.68 -3.24 -11.83
CA LEU A 114 7.14 -4.19 -10.86
C LEU A 114 7.95 -5.48 -10.81
N LEU A 115 8.53 -5.94 -11.92
CA LEU A 115 9.40 -7.12 -11.95
C LEU A 115 10.74 -6.91 -11.21
N LEU A 116 11.11 -5.68 -10.88
CA LEU A 116 12.27 -5.38 -10.03
C LEU A 116 11.97 -5.53 -8.54
N LEU A 117 10.69 -5.64 -8.15
CA LEU A 117 10.30 -5.90 -6.77
C LEU A 117 10.67 -7.35 -6.41
N ASN A 118 11.68 -7.51 -5.56
CA ASN A 118 12.27 -8.81 -5.22
C ASN A 118 12.11 -9.22 -3.74
N ARG A 119 11.54 -8.34 -2.92
CA ARG A 119 11.32 -8.58 -1.49
C ARG A 119 10.02 -9.35 -1.23
N TRP A 120 9.00 -9.08 -2.03
CA TRP A 120 7.70 -9.74 -1.95
C TRP A 120 7.56 -10.77 -3.07
N PRO A 121 6.74 -11.82 -2.88
CA PRO A 121 6.38 -12.70 -3.98
C PRO A 121 5.75 -11.91 -5.13
N THR A 122 6.07 -12.29 -6.37
CA THR A 122 5.62 -11.60 -7.58
C THR A 122 4.10 -11.42 -7.61
N TRP A 123 3.32 -12.39 -7.12
CA TRP A 123 1.86 -12.33 -7.10
C TRP A 123 1.27 -11.21 -6.22
N MET A 124 2.05 -10.63 -5.30
CA MET A 124 1.56 -9.58 -4.39
C MET A 124 1.44 -8.23 -5.09
N TRP A 125 2.52 -7.73 -5.69
CA TRP A 125 2.52 -6.41 -6.33
C TRP A 125 2.90 -6.44 -7.81
N ALA A 126 3.56 -7.51 -8.29
CA ALA A 126 4.01 -7.66 -9.67
C ALA A 126 3.08 -8.56 -10.49
N ASN A 127 1.78 -8.39 -10.30
CA ASN A 127 0.71 -9.06 -11.03
C ASN A 127 0.13 -8.16 -12.13
N GLU A 128 -0.67 -8.76 -13.03
CA GLU A 128 -1.22 -8.07 -14.20
C GLU A 128 -2.27 -7.01 -13.80
N GLU A 129 -2.96 -7.17 -12.67
CA GLU A 129 -3.96 -6.23 -12.19
C GLU A 129 -3.32 -4.91 -11.73
N VAL A 130 -2.20 -4.99 -11.00
CA VAL A 130 -1.43 -3.80 -10.58
C VAL A 130 -0.74 -3.16 -11.78
N VAL A 131 -0.23 -3.95 -12.75
CA VAL A 131 0.25 -3.41 -14.04
C VAL A 131 -0.86 -2.62 -14.72
N ASN A 132 -2.06 -3.19 -14.87
CA ASN A 132 -3.18 -2.54 -15.53
C ASN A 132 -3.62 -1.24 -14.83
N LEU A 133 -3.65 -1.23 -13.50
CA LEU A 133 -3.94 -0.02 -12.72
C LEU A 133 -2.86 1.04 -12.94
N ALA A 134 -1.57 0.68 -12.88
CA ALA A 134 -0.46 1.63 -13.05
C ALA A 134 -0.40 2.21 -14.48
N GLU A 135 -0.63 1.39 -15.50
CA GLU A 135 -0.73 1.83 -16.90
C GLU A 135 -1.92 2.77 -17.11
N TRP A 136 -3.07 2.48 -16.50
CA TRP A 136 -4.21 3.40 -16.50
C TRP A 136 -3.89 4.71 -15.79
N LEU A 137 -3.25 4.64 -14.61
CA LEU A 137 -2.89 5.81 -13.81
C LEU A 137 -1.91 6.71 -14.55
N ARG A 138 -0.95 6.12 -15.27
CA ARG A 138 -0.03 6.85 -16.16
C ARG A 138 -0.80 7.61 -17.24
N LYS A 139 -1.70 6.95 -17.96
CA LYS A 139 -2.53 7.58 -19.01
C LYS A 139 -3.44 8.68 -18.47
N TYR A 140 -3.98 8.49 -17.26
CA TYR A 140 -4.79 9.51 -16.58
C TYR A 140 -3.92 10.72 -16.21
N ASN A 141 -2.75 10.47 -15.61
CA ASN A 141 -1.81 11.53 -15.20
C ASN A 141 -1.21 12.32 -16.35
N ASP A 142 -1.00 11.71 -17.51
CA ASP A 142 -0.45 12.41 -18.69
C ASP A 142 -1.41 13.48 -19.24
N GLN A 143 -2.68 13.50 -18.80
CA GLN A 143 -3.67 14.53 -19.10
C GLN A 143 -3.69 15.68 -18.07
N LEU A 144 -2.93 15.55 -16.99
CA LEU A 144 -2.92 16.49 -15.87
C LEU A 144 -1.61 17.28 -15.81
N PRO A 145 -1.65 18.54 -15.31
CA PRO A 145 -0.43 19.26 -14.99
C PRO A 145 0.33 18.55 -13.87
N GLN A 146 1.65 18.77 -13.84
CA GLN A 146 2.58 18.01 -13.00
C GLN A 146 2.23 18.01 -11.50
N ASP A 147 1.74 19.13 -10.98
CA ASP A 147 1.35 19.34 -9.58
C ASP A 147 0.02 18.66 -9.21
N LYS A 148 -0.75 18.20 -10.21
CA LYS A 148 -2.05 17.51 -10.02
C LYS A 148 -1.99 16.02 -10.30
N LYS A 149 -0.84 15.49 -10.76
CA LYS A 149 -0.69 14.06 -11.03
C LYS A 149 -0.87 13.21 -9.78
N VAL A 150 -1.70 12.20 -9.91
CA VAL A 150 -2.06 11.23 -8.87
C VAL A 150 -0.87 10.32 -8.58
N GLY A 151 -0.57 10.11 -7.30
CA GLY A 151 0.56 9.29 -6.88
C GLY A 151 0.22 7.83 -6.59
N PHE A 152 1.25 6.98 -6.57
CA PHE A 152 1.16 5.60 -6.12
C PHE A 152 2.29 5.34 -5.13
N TYR A 153 1.98 5.04 -3.88
CA TYR A 153 2.97 4.96 -2.80
C TYR A 153 2.86 3.65 -2.02
N GLY A 154 4.00 3.18 -1.52
CA GLY A 154 4.02 2.19 -0.45
C GLY A 154 3.91 2.86 0.91
N MET A 155 3.17 2.27 1.85
CA MET A 155 3.05 2.78 3.23
C MET A 155 3.81 1.93 4.27
N ASP A 156 4.35 0.78 3.88
CA ASP A 156 5.06 -0.10 4.81
C ASP A 156 6.44 0.45 5.20
N VAL A 157 6.86 0.06 6.40
CA VAL A 157 8.09 0.50 7.06
C VAL A 157 9.15 -0.59 7.13
N TYR A 158 9.05 -1.62 6.28
CA TYR A 158 9.89 -2.81 6.38
C TYR A 158 11.09 -2.83 5.42
N ASP A 159 11.27 -1.82 4.56
CA ASP A 159 12.41 -1.71 3.62
C ASP A 159 13.47 -0.71 4.11
N GLU A 160 13.88 -0.84 5.37
CA GLU A 160 14.83 0.07 6.01
C GLU A 160 16.21 0.08 5.32
N TRP A 161 16.61 -1.05 4.74
CA TRP A 161 17.92 -1.22 4.11
C TRP A 161 18.01 -0.46 2.79
N ASN A 162 17.03 -0.65 1.91
CA ASN A 162 16.96 0.07 0.65
C ASN A 162 16.68 1.56 0.89
N SER A 163 15.80 1.89 1.84
CA SER A 163 15.54 3.28 2.21
C SER A 163 16.81 4.01 2.65
N LYS A 164 17.62 3.39 3.51
CA LYS A 164 18.95 3.89 3.89
C LYS A 164 19.86 4.06 2.68
N LYS A 165 19.91 3.06 1.79
CA LYS A 165 20.74 3.09 0.59
C LYS A 165 20.39 4.27 -0.31
N VAL A 166 19.10 4.46 -0.62
CA VAL A 166 18.59 5.54 -1.47
C VAL A 166 18.96 6.91 -0.89
N VAL A 167 18.77 7.12 0.41
CA VAL A 167 19.15 8.38 1.08
C VAL A 167 20.65 8.63 0.96
N LEU A 168 21.48 7.62 1.21
CA LEU A 168 22.94 7.73 1.14
C LEU A 168 23.43 7.97 -0.30
N GLU A 169 22.82 7.34 -1.30
CA GLU A 169 23.17 7.53 -2.71
C GLU A 169 22.84 8.94 -3.19
N LEU A 170 21.64 9.43 -2.91
CA LEU A 170 21.25 10.81 -3.21
C LEU A 170 22.23 11.81 -2.58
N LEU A 171 22.52 11.64 -1.30
CA LEU A 171 23.42 12.50 -0.53
C LEU A 171 24.85 12.50 -1.05
N LYS A 172 25.34 11.35 -1.51
CA LYS A 172 26.69 11.22 -2.04
C LYS A 172 26.92 12.12 -3.26
N GLU A 173 25.86 12.31 -4.06
CA GLU A 173 25.88 13.11 -5.28
C GLU A 173 25.59 14.60 -5.01
N THR A 174 24.64 14.88 -4.12
CA THR A 174 24.11 16.24 -3.88
C THR A 174 24.87 17.00 -2.78
N ASN A 175 25.17 16.36 -1.65
CA ASN A 175 25.77 17.03 -0.49
C ASN A 175 26.67 16.09 0.33
N LYS A 176 27.99 16.20 0.09
CA LYS A 176 29.01 15.36 0.74
C LYS A 176 29.13 15.57 2.26
N ILE A 177 28.76 16.75 2.76
CA ILE A 177 28.79 17.06 4.20
C ILE A 177 27.64 16.30 4.88
N ALA A 178 26.42 16.46 4.35
CA ALA A 178 25.24 15.76 4.81
C ALA A 178 25.41 14.24 4.68
N TYR A 179 25.99 13.76 3.58
CA TYR A 179 26.34 12.33 3.39
C TYR A 179 27.17 11.79 4.56
N LYS A 180 28.23 12.49 4.95
CA LYS A 180 29.11 12.05 6.04
C LYS A 180 28.36 11.98 7.37
N TYR A 181 27.54 12.98 7.67
CA TYR A 181 26.70 13.01 8.88
C TYR A 181 25.68 11.86 8.91
N VAL A 182 24.90 11.71 7.85
CA VAL A 182 23.85 10.68 7.77
C VAL A 182 24.44 9.27 7.77
N LYS A 183 25.56 9.06 7.08
CA LYS A 183 26.29 7.79 7.13
C LYS A 183 26.69 7.42 8.54
N GLU A 184 27.17 8.39 9.32
CA GLU A 184 27.55 8.17 10.73
C GLU A 184 26.33 7.83 11.59
N GLN A 185 25.22 8.55 11.45
CA GLN A 185 23.96 8.23 12.16
C GLN A 185 23.52 6.78 11.85
N TYR A 186 23.61 6.35 10.59
CA TYR A 186 23.24 5.01 10.18
C TYR A 186 24.24 3.89 10.56
N ASN A 187 25.31 4.17 11.30
CA ASN A 187 26.24 3.14 11.79
C ASN A 187 25.58 2.19 12.80
N CYS A 188 24.53 2.63 13.51
CA CYS A 188 23.77 1.77 14.42
C CYS A 188 23.18 0.52 13.72
N PHE A 189 22.95 0.60 12.40
CA PHE A 189 22.44 -0.51 11.59
C PHE A 189 23.52 -1.53 11.19
N ALA A 190 24.80 -1.16 11.27
CA ALA A 190 25.92 -1.98 10.77
C ALA A 190 25.98 -3.42 11.35
N PRO A 191 25.69 -3.65 12.65
CA PRO A 191 25.73 -5.00 13.23
C PRO A 191 24.75 -6.00 12.60
N HIS A 192 23.65 -5.51 12.00
CA HIS A 192 22.57 -6.34 11.48
C HIS A 192 22.76 -6.74 10.02
N LYS A 193 23.74 -6.17 9.31
CA LYS A 193 24.19 -6.60 7.97
C LYS A 193 23.07 -6.76 6.91
N GLY A 194 22.03 -5.94 6.95
CA GLY A 194 20.93 -6.04 5.99
C GLY A 194 19.82 -7.02 6.39
N ASP A 195 19.87 -7.58 7.60
CA ASP A 195 18.88 -8.53 8.11
C ASP A 195 17.89 -7.83 9.05
N SER A 196 16.65 -7.69 8.57
CA SER A 196 15.56 -7.06 9.32
C SER A 196 15.17 -7.83 10.59
N TRP A 197 15.28 -9.17 10.60
CA TRP A 197 14.94 -9.98 11.77
C TRP A 197 15.97 -9.85 12.89
N THR A 198 17.24 -9.78 12.51
CA THR A 198 18.34 -9.52 13.44
C THR A 198 18.20 -8.13 14.06
N TYR A 199 17.79 -7.13 13.26
CA TYR A 199 17.50 -5.80 13.78
C TYR A 199 16.28 -5.78 14.72
N ALA A 200 15.16 -6.38 14.30
CA ALA A 200 13.93 -6.44 15.09
C ALA A 200 14.16 -7.12 16.47
N ARG A 201 14.93 -8.20 16.51
CA ARG A 201 15.29 -8.88 17.76
C ARG A 201 16.17 -8.02 18.68
N ALA A 202 17.08 -7.24 18.11
CA ALA A 202 17.88 -6.30 18.90
C ALA A 202 16.99 -5.24 19.55
N VAL A 203 16.06 -4.64 18.78
CA VAL A 203 15.09 -3.66 19.28
C VAL A 203 14.23 -4.27 20.40
N GLN A 204 13.70 -5.49 20.21
CA GLN A 204 12.89 -6.17 21.22
C GLN A 204 13.64 -6.41 22.55
N THR A 205 14.96 -6.58 22.49
CA THR A 205 15.81 -6.81 23.67
C THR A 205 16.37 -5.52 24.26
N GLY A 206 15.86 -4.36 23.86
CA GLY A 206 16.28 -3.04 24.35
C GLY A 206 17.66 -2.59 23.84
N LYS A 207 18.23 -3.30 22.85
CA LYS A 207 19.53 -2.98 22.25
C LYS A 207 19.32 -2.21 20.94
N ASN A 208 20.19 -1.23 20.69
CA ASN A 208 20.38 -0.59 19.38
C ASN A 208 19.09 -0.19 18.66
N ALA A 209 18.22 0.59 19.30
CA ALA A 209 17.13 1.25 18.59
C ALA A 209 17.71 2.38 17.73
N CYS A 210 17.93 2.11 16.44
CA CYS A 210 18.27 3.14 15.45
C CYS A 210 17.21 4.26 15.34
N ALA A 211 16.08 4.19 16.07
CA ALA A 211 15.03 5.20 16.10
C ALA A 211 15.57 6.63 16.32
N THR A 212 16.43 6.85 17.32
CA THR A 212 17.03 8.19 17.56
C THR A 212 17.90 8.64 16.40
N ALA A 213 18.74 7.75 15.88
CA ALA A 213 19.61 8.06 14.75
C ALA A 213 18.82 8.39 13.47
N THR A 214 17.79 7.59 13.16
CA THR A 214 16.90 7.84 12.01
C THR A 214 16.10 9.12 12.19
N LYS A 215 15.64 9.43 13.41
CA LYS A 215 14.98 10.71 13.71
C LYS A 215 15.92 11.89 13.47
N ASN A 216 17.16 11.82 13.93
CA ASN A 216 18.17 12.85 13.69
C ASN A 216 18.41 13.09 12.20
N VAL A 217 18.44 12.02 11.39
CA VAL A 217 18.56 12.14 9.92
C VAL A 217 17.38 12.89 9.32
N VAL A 218 16.15 12.53 9.70
CA VAL A 218 14.93 13.21 9.20
C VAL A 218 14.92 14.68 9.61
N GLU A 219 15.25 14.99 10.87
CA GLU A 219 15.34 16.37 11.35
C GLU A 219 16.45 17.16 10.65
N TYR A 220 17.60 16.55 10.42
CA TYR A 220 18.70 17.17 9.69
C TYR A 220 18.29 17.54 8.26
N ILE A 221 17.64 16.62 7.53
CA ILE A 221 17.16 16.88 6.17
C ILE A 221 16.09 17.99 6.16
N ARG A 222 15.13 17.94 7.09
CA ARG A 222 14.05 18.95 7.18
C ARG A 222 14.55 20.35 7.51
N ASN A 223 15.62 20.47 8.28
CA ASN A 223 16.19 21.75 8.69
C ASN A 223 17.13 22.36 7.63
N HIS A 224 17.41 21.63 6.54
CA HIS A 224 18.30 22.08 5.48
C HIS A 224 17.73 21.79 4.08
N PRO A 225 16.47 22.12 3.78
CA PRO A 225 15.80 21.75 2.53
C PRO A 225 16.50 22.30 1.29
N GLU A 226 17.23 23.41 1.40
CA GLU A 226 18.01 24.03 0.32
C GLU A 226 19.18 23.17 -0.19
N ASN A 227 19.55 22.14 0.56
CA ASN A 227 20.63 21.23 0.21
C ASN A 227 20.16 19.98 -0.57
N PHE A 228 18.87 19.90 -0.92
CA PHE A 228 18.22 18.71 -1.47
C PHE A 228 17.31 19.02 -2.67
#